data_AF-A0A9D6Z7N5-F1
#
_entry.id   AF-A0A9D6Z7N5-F1
#
_cell.length_a   1.000
_cell.length_b   1.000
_cell.length_c   1.000
_cell.angle_alpha   90.00
_cell.angle_beta   90.00
_cell.angle_gamma   90.00
#
_symmetry.space_group_name_H-M   'P 1'
#
loop_
_entity.id
_entity.type
_entity.pdbx_description
1 polymer ?
#
loop_
_entity_poly.entity_id
_entity_poly.type
_entity_poly.pdbx_seq_one_letter_code
_entity_poly.pdbx_strand_id
1 'polypeptide(L)'
;MMTIRYKDRFAEVLENFRPVPPDKPNILKGLLAVQSALGHVPVSAIPQIARVLGVSDAQVAGVLSYYSDLRIQSAGRHLIRICMGESCVANRSDLVLRAIQDQLRVSVGDNGPERRLTLEQMFCAGN
;
A
#
# COMPACT_ATOMS: atom_id res chain seq x y z
N MET A 1 -2.93 -6.51 24.08
CA MET A 1 -2.51 -5.10 24.24
C MET A 1 -2.21 -4.36 22.93
N MET A 2 -2.53 -4.93 21.74
CA MET A 2 -2.23 -4.33 20.43
C MET A 2 -3.47 -3.74 19.72
N THR A 3 -4.68 -4.09 20.19
CA THR A 3 -5.98 -3.71 19.61
C THR A 3 -6.45 -2.30 19.97
N ILE A 4 -6.04 -1.77 21.14
CA ILE A 4 -6.47 -0.45 21.62
C ILE A 4 -5.75 0.65 20.81
N ARG A 5 -4.42 0.58 20.74
CA ARG A 5 -3.57 1.51 19.95
C ARG A 5 -3.90 1.52 18.44
N TYR A 6 -4.41 0.40 17.91
CA TYR A 6 -4.86 0.27 16.52
C TYR A 6 -6.14 1.07 16.26
N LYS A 7 -7.16 0.93 17.12
CA LYS A 7 -8.44 1.62 16.94
C LYS A 7 -8.30 3.13 17.13
N ASP A 8 -7.52 3.55 18.13
CA ASP A 8 -7.38 4.96 18.48
C ASP A 8 -6.69 5.74 17.34
N ARG A 9 -5.58 5.22 16.82
CA ARG A 9 -4.81 5.87 15.75
C ARG A 9 -5.52 5.82 14.39
N PHE A 10 -6.29 4.76 14.13
CA PHE A 10 -7.05 4.63 12.88
C PHE A 10 -8.20 5.64 12.81
N ALA A 11 -8.97 5.77 13.90
CA ALA A 11 -10.06 6.73 13.97
C ALA A 11 -9.56 8.18 13.85
N GLU A 12 -8.52 8.54 14.61
CA GLU A 12 -7.90 9.87 14.57
C GLU A 12 -7.44 10.25 13.16
N VAL A 13 -6.73 9.34 12.47
CA VAL A 13 -6.20 9.60 11.14
C VAL A 13 -7.32 9.80 10.13
N LEU A 14 -8.39 9.00 10.18
CA LEU A 14 -9.50 9.08 9.23
C LEU A 14 -10.36 10.33 9.42
N GLU A 15 -10.57 10.77 10.66
CA GLU A 15 -11.36 11.96 10.96
C GLU A 15 -10.75 13.23 10.33
N ASN A 16 -9.42 13.30 10.20
CA ASN A 16 -8.73 14.40 9.50
C ASN A 16 -9.06 14.51 8.01
N PHE A 17 -9.64 13.46 7.42
CA PHE A 17 -10.05 13.43 6.01
C PHE A 17 -11.56 13.46 5.83
N ARG A 18 -12.34 13.66 6.90
CA ARG A 18 -13.78 13.90 6.76
C ARG A 18 -13.99 15.16 5.91
N PRO A 19 -14.71 15.07 4.78
CA PRO A 19 -15.00 16.23 3.96
C PRO A 19 -15.89 17.22 4.72
N VAL A 20 -15.57 18.52 4.61
CA VAL A 20 -16.41 19.60 5.12
C VAL A 20 -17.08 20.27 3.92
N PRO A 21 -18.41 20.36 3.85
CA PRO A 21 -19.08 21.03 2.73
C PRO A 21 -18.50 22.45 2.50
N PRO A 22 -18.19 22.83 1.25
CA PRO A 22 -18.57 22.18 -0.02
C PRO A 22 -17.55 21.17 -0.58
N ASP A 23 -16.56 20.72 0.20
CA ASP A 23 -15.48 19.85 -0.29
C ASP A 23 -15.98 18.48 -0.74
N LYS A 24 -15.37 17.98 -1.82
CA LYS A 24 -15.61 16.61 -2.30
C LYS A 24 -14.76 15.60 -1.53
N PRO A 25 -15.26 14.38 -1.31
CA PRO A 25 -14.46 13.31 -0.70
C PRO A 25 -13.23 12.96 -1.53
N ASN A 26 -12.10 12.79 -0.85
CA ASN A 26 -10.86 12.33 -1.45
C ASN A 26 -10.49 10.94 -0.90
N ILE A 27 -11.03 9.91 -1.56
CA ILE A 27 -10.85 8.50 -1.18
C ILE A 27 -9.37 8.10 -1.16
N LEU A 28 -8.60 8.52 -2.17
CA LEU A 28 -7.18 8.20 -2.27
C LEU A 28 -6.39 8.78 -1.09
N LYS A 29 -6.61 10.05 -0.74
CA LYS A 29 -5.94 10.68 0.42
C LYS A 29 -6.28 9.96 1.73
N GLY A 30 -7.55 9.60 1.94
CA GLY A 30 -7.97 8.84 3.12
C GLY A 30 -7.28 7.47 3.20
N LEU A 31 -7.22 6.73 2.09
CA LEU A 31 -6.55 5.43 2.01
C LEU A 31 -5.03 5.54 2.24
N LEU A 32 -4.37 6.55 1.66
CA LEU A 32 -2.95 6.81 1.86
C LEU A 32 -2.63 7.15 3.33
N ALA A 33 -3.52 7.90 3.99
CA ALA A 33 -3.35 8.22 5.41
C ALA A 33 -3.48 6.98 6.30
N VAL A 34 -4.48 6.14 6.04
CA VAL A 34 -4.64 4.83 6.72
C VAL A 34 -3.40 3.97 6.50
N GLN A 35 -2.91 3.86 5.27
CA GLN A 35 -1.70 3.12 4.96
C GLN A 35 -0.47 3.68 5.66
N SER A 36 -0.29 5.00 5.69
CA SER A 36 0.82 5.64 6.42
C SER A 36 0.77 5.29 7.93
N ALA A 37 -0.44 5.27 8.49
CA ALA A 37 -0.63 4.97 9.90
C ALA A 37 -0.50 3.48 10.24
N LEU A 38 -0.86 2.55 9.34
CA LEU A 38 -0.94 1.12 9.64
C LEU A 38 0.05 0.25 8.83
N GLY A 39 0.78 0.85 7.89
CA GLY A 39 1.62 0.15 6.90
C GLY A 39 0.84 -0.55 5.78
N HIS A 40 -0.50 -0.57 5.85
CA HIS A 40 -1.41 -1.18 4.87
C HIS A 40 -2.84 -0.71 5.13
N VAL A 41 -3.77 -1.01 4.22
CA VAL A 41 -5.21 -0.78 4.35
C VAL A 41 -5.93 -2.12 4.51
N PRO A 42 -6.34 -2.50 5.72
CA PRO A 42 -7.11 -3.72 5.94
C PRO A 42 -8.44 -3.67 5.19
N VAL A 43 -8.84 -4.75 4.52
CA VAL A 43 -10.13 -4.82 3.81
C VAL A 43 -11.32 -4.60 4.78
N SER A 44 -11.18 -5.03 6.03
CA SER A 44 -12.17 -4.79 7.09
C SER A 44 -12.35 -3.31 7.47
N ALA A 45 -11.44 -2.42 7.05
CA ALA A 45 -11.52 -0.99 7.28
C ALA A 45 -12.43 -0.26 6.28
N ILE A 46 -12.76 -0.89 5.14
CA ILE A 46 -13.53 -0.28 4.04
C ILE A 46 -14.84 0.35 4.53
N PRO A 47 -15.71 -0.34 5.30
CA PRO A 47 -16.99 0.25 5.71
C PRO A 47 -16.83 1.48 6.60
N GLN A 48 -15.78 1.52 7.42
CA GLN A 48 -15.52 2.68 8.28
C GLN A 48 -14.96 3.86 7.47
N ILE A 49 -14.08 3.60 6.51
CA ILE A 49 -13.54 4.64 5.61
C ILE A 49 -14.67 5.25 4.78
N ALA A 50 -15.54 4.40 4.21
CA ALA A 50 -16.68 4.83 3.42
C ALA A 50 -17.63 5.74 4.22
N ARG A 51 -17.94 5.35 5.46
CA ARG A 51 -18.75 6.15 6.39
C ARG A 51 -18.15 7.51 6.70
N VAL A 52 -16.85 7.57 7.02
CA VAL A 52 -16.19 8.85 7.39
C VAL A 52 -16.13 9.80 6.19
N LEU A 53 -15.88 9.27 4.99
CA LEU A 53 -15.79 10.06 3.76
C LEU A 53 -17.16 10.37 3.13
N GLY A 54 -18.25 9.74 3.57
CA GLY A 54 -19.58 9.92 2.98
C GLY A 54 -19.71 9.33 1.57
N VAL A 55 -19.08 8.18 1.31
CA VAL A 55 -19.09 7.47 0.02
C VAL A 55 -19.54 6.01 0.21
N SER A 56 -19.75 5.27 -0.87
CA SER A 56 -20.08 3.83 -0.79
C SER A 56 -18.83 2.95 -0.62
N ASP A 57 -19.03 1.79 0.01
CA ASP A 57 -18.00 0.76 0.15
C ASP A 57 -17.38 0.36 -1.20
N ALA A 58 -18.21 0.28 -2.25
CA ALA A 58 -17.76 -0.04 -3.61
C ALA A 58 -16.81 1.02 -4.18
N GLN A 59 -17.03 2.30 -3.89
CA GLN A 59 -16.12 3.37 -4.32
C GLN A 59 -14.76 3.25 -3.61
N VAL A 60 -14.76 2.95 -2.31
CA VAL A 60 -13.52 2.74 -1.55
C VAL A 60 -12.77 1.51 -2.05
N ALA A 61 -13.46 0.38 -2.22
CA ALA A 61 -12.90 -0.84 -2.75
C ALA A 61 -12.33 -0.64 -4.17
N GLY A 62 -13.05 0.11 -5.02
CA GLY A 62 -12.60 0.47 -6.36
C GLY A 62 -11.27 1.21 -6.35
N VAL A 63 -11.15 2.28 -5.56
CA VAL A 63 -9.89 3.05 -5.43
C VAL A 63 -8.77 2.20 -4.83
N LEU A 64 -9.07 1.41 -3.79
CA LEU A 64 -8.09 0.51 -3.15
C LEU A 64 -7.53 -0.53 -4.13
N SER A 65 -8.37 -1.09 -5.00
CA SER A 65 -7.94 -2.07 -6.00
C SER A 65 -7.23 -1.46 -7.21
N TYR A 66 -7.51 -0.19 -7.53
CA TYR A 66 -6.97 0.48 -8.70
C TYR A 66 -5.51 0.93 -8.54
N TYR A 67 -5.14 1.44 -7.36
CA TYR A 67 -3.77 1.91 -7.10
C TYR A 67 -2.91 0.81 -6.50
N SER A 68 -1.95 0.29 -7.27
CA SER A 68 -1.02 -0.77 -6.85
C SER A 68 -0.16 -0.42 -5.63
N ASP A 69 0.03 0.86 -5.33
CA ASP A 69 0.74 1.32 -4.14
C ASP A 69 -0.04 1.16 -2.84
N LEU A 70 -1.37 1.03 -2.92
CA LEU A 70 -2.21 0.73 -1.77
C LEU A 70 -2.20 -0.78 -1.50
N ARG A 71 -1.69 -1.16 -0.34
CA ARG A 71 -1.51 -2.56 0.06
C ARG A 71 -2.61 -2.99 1.00
N ILE A 72 -3.16 -4.18 0.78
CA ILE A 72 -4.08 -4.83 1.71
C ILE A 72 -3.37 -5.64 2.80
N GLN A 73 -2.06 -5.82 2.68
CA GLN A 73 -1.20 -6.52 3.63
C GLN A 73 0.05 -5.70 3.91
N SER A 74 0.56 -5.76 5.14
CA SER A 74 1.81 -5.08 5.49
C SER A 74 2.99 -5.72 4.78
N ALA A 75 3.79 -4.87 4.12
CA ALA A 75 5.12 -5.23 3.65
C ALA A 75 6.02 -5.60 4.83
N GLY A 76 7.12 -6.30 4.53
CA GLY A 76 8.22 -6.48 5.45
C GLY A 76 8.89 -5.16 5.81
N ARG A 77 9.82 -5.19 6.77
CA ARG A 77 10.53 -3.98 7.24
C ARG A 77 11.16 -3.17 6.10
N HIS A 78 11.69 -3.85 5.09
CA HIS A 78 12.24 -3.23 3.89
C HIS A 78 11.43 -3.61 2.66
N LEU A 79 11.11 -2.63 1.83
CA LEU A 79 10.46 -2.86 0.55
C LEU A 79 11.48 -2.61 -0.56
N ILE A 80 11.74 -3.63 -1.38
CA ILE A 80 12.60 -3.54 -2.55
C ILE A 80 11.71 -3.59 -3.78
N ARG A 81 11.80 -2.56 -4.62
CA ARG A 81 11.06 -2.47 -5.89
C ARG A 81 12.02 -2.40 -7.05
N ILE A 82 11.86 -3.31 -8.01
CA ILE A 82 12.70 -3.35 -9.22
C ILE A 82 11.88 -2.86 -10.42
N CYS A 83 12.42 -1.88 -11.13
CA CYS A 83 11.86 -1.38 -12.38
C CYS A 83 11.96 -2.46 -13.47
N MET A 84 10.81 -2.86 -13.99
CA MET A 84 10.65 -3.78 -15.12
C MET A 84 10.06 -3.08 -16.35
N GLY A 85 10.13 -1.73 -16.38
CA GLY A 85 9.85 -0.95 -17.59
C GLY A 85 10.85 -1.22 -18.71
N GLU A 86 10.49 -0.91 -19.94
CA GLU A 86 11.22 -1.31 -21.15
C GLU A 86 12.67 -0.80 -21.16
N SER A 87 12.87 0.45 -20.74
CA SER A 87 14.22 1.04 -20.63
C SER A 87 15.09 0.34 -19.58
N CYS A 88 14.50 -0.06 -18.44
CA CYS A 88 15.21 -0.79 -17.39
C CYS A 88 15.59 -2.20 -17.86
N VAL A 89 14.65 -2.88 -18.55
CA VAL A 89 14.88 -4.22 -19.10
C VAL A 89 15.92 -4.20 -20.22
N ALA A 90 15.92 -3.17 -21.09
CA ALA A 90 16.98 -2.97 -22.08
C ALA A 90 18.37 -2.84 -21.43
N ASN A 91 18.43 -2.27 -20.23
CA ASN A 91 19.63 -2.20 -19.38
C ASN A 91 19.78 -3.38 -18.41
N ARG A 92 19.10 -4.51 -18.68
CA ARG A 92 19.24 -5.78 -17.97
C ARG A 92 18.80 -5.76 -16.49
N SER A 93 17.74 -5.01 -16.17
CA SER A 93 17.15 -5.02 -14.82
C SER A 93 16.63 -6.41 -14.40
N ASP A 94 16.35 -7.30 -15.35
CA ASP A 94 16.03 -8.71 -15.11
C ASP A 94 17.16 -9.46 -14.40
N LEU A 95 18.42 -9.13 -14.70
CA LEU A 95 19.58 -9.72 -14.02
C LEU A 95 19.68 -9.21 -12.57
N VAL A 96 19.35 -7.95 -12.33
CA VAL A 96 19.31 -7.36 -10.98
C VAL A 96 18.25 -8.05 -10.15
N LEU A 97 17.04 -8.25 -10.71
CA LEU A 97 15.97 -8.98 -10.04
C LEU A 97 16.42 -10.39 -9.65
N ARG A 98 16.99 -11.16 -10.59
CA ARG A 98 17.48 -12.53 -10.32
C ARG A 98 18.54 -12.55 -9.24
N ALA A 99 19.54 -11.66 -9.33
CA ALA A 99 20.59 -11.57 -8.33
C ALA A 99 20.04 -11.30 -6.92
N ILE A 100 19.03 -10.44 -6.78
CA ILE A 100 18.37 -10.16 -5.50
C ILE A 100 17.61 -11.39 -5.00
N GLN A 101 16.85 -12.06 -5.88
CA GLN A 101 16.12 -13.28 -5.52
C GLN A 101 17.07 -14.38 -5.03
N ASP A 102 18.19 -14.59 -5.71
CA ASP A 102 19.19 -15.61 -5.37
C ASP A 102 19.91 -15.29 -4.06
N GLN A 103 20.35 -14.04 -3.88
CA GLN A 103 21.10 -13.62 -2.68
C GLN A 103 20.22 -13.58 -1.42
N LEU A 104 18.99 -13.06 -1.55
CA LEU A 104 18.10 -12.86 -0.41
C LEU A 104 17.12 -14.02 -0.20
N ARG A 105 17.11 -15.00 -1.12
CA ARG A 105 16.21 -16.16 -1.12
C ARG A 105 14.75 -15.75 -0.97
N VAL A 106 14.31 -14.83 -1.83
CA VAL A 106 12.96 -14.24 -1.83
C VAL A 106 12.37 -14.28 -3.23
N SER A 107 11.06 -14.48 -3.34
CA SER A 107 10.33 -14.36 -4.62
C SER A 107 9.63 -13.01 -4.71
N VAL A 108 9.30 -12.61 -5.94
CA VAL A 108 8.42 -11.45 -6.15
C VAL A 108 7.06 -11.73 -5.53
N GLY A 109 6.55 -10.78 -4.74
CA GLY A 109 5.30 -10.90 -4.00
C GLY A 109 5.44 -11.58 -2.63
N ASP A 110 6.61 -12.15 -2.31
CA ASP A 110 6.88 -12.73 -1.00
C ASP A 110 7.43 -11.69 -0.01
N ASN A 111 7.11 -11.89 1.27
CA ASN A 111 7.63 -11.09 2.39
C ASN A 111 8.94 -11.65 2.98
N GLY A 112 9.64 -12.52 2.24
CA GLY A 112 10.91 -13.14 2.65
C GLY A 112 10.85 -13.88 4.00
N PRO A 113 11.98 -14.44 4.46
CA PRO A 113 12.06 -15.05 5.78
C PRO A 113 11.79 -14.01 6.88
N GLU A 114 10.97 -14.37 7.88
CA GLU A 114 10.66 -13.53 9.06
C GLU A 114 10.04 -12.15 8.76
N ARG A 115 9.46 -11.92 7.57
CA ARG A 115 8.84 -10.63 7.19
C ARG A 115 9.83 -9.46 7.25
N ARG A 116 11.12 -9.70 7.01
CA ARG A 116 12.15 -8.65 7.03
C ARG A 116 12.15 -7.82 5.75
N LEU A 117 11.76 -8.39 4.62
CA LEU A 117 11.77 -7.69 3.35
C LEU A 117 10.64 -8.14 2.41
N THR A 118 10.13 -7.24 1.59
CA THR A 118 9.21 -7.59 0.49
C THR A 118 9.88 -7.23 -0.83
N LEU A 119 9.86 -8.16 -1.78
CA LEU A 119 10.33 -7.91 -3.14
C LEU A 119 9.13 -7.72 -4.07
N GLU A 120 9.08 -6.57 -4.74
CA GLU A 120 8.04 -6.23 -5.72
C GLU A 120 8.67 -5.84 -7.06
N GLN A 121 7.94 -6.11 -8.13
CA GLN A 121 8.19 -5.49 -9.42
C GLN A 121 7.39 -4.20 -9.52
N MET A 122 7.96 -3.19 -10.16
CA MET A 122 7.25 -1.97 -10.53
C MET A 122 7.60 -1.56 -11.96
N PHE A 123 6.86 -0.62 -12.53
CA PHE A 123 7.22 0.01 -13.80
C PHE A 123 7.99 1.30 -13.54
N CYS A 124 8.14 2.13 -14.59
CA CYS A 124 9.03 3.28 -14.60
C CYS A 124 8.97 4.11 -13.30
N ALA A 125 10.13 4.26 -12.66
CA ALA A 125 10.32 5.11 -11.48
C ALA A 125 10.38 6.60 -11.83
N GLY A 126 10.66 6.91 -13.09
CA GLY A 126 10.87 8.28 -13.58
C GLY A 126 12.28 8.83 -13.30
N ASN A 127 13.30 7.97 -13.31
CA ASN A 127 14.71 8.35 -13.16
C ASN A 127 15.61 7.73 -14.24
#